data_AF-A0A916CNS9-F1
#
_entry.id   AF-A0A916CNS9-F1
#
_cell.length_a   1.000
_cell.length_b   1.000
_cell.length_c   1.000
_cell.angle_alpha   90.00
_cell.angle_beta   90.00
_cell.angle_gamma   90.00
#
_symmetry.space_group_name_H-M   'P 1'
#
loop_
_entity.id
_entity.type
_entity.pdbx_description
1 polymer ?
#
loop_
_entity_poly.entity_id
_entity_poly.type
_entity_poly.pdbx_seq_one_letter_code
_entity_poly.pdbx_strand_id
1 'polypeptide(L)'
;YLLNGKGGMQIMGDWQDGWFTSKKFTDYGWAPAPGNSGIFDALSDSFAMPKGVKNTDNAKNWIKVAGSKAGQEAFNPKKGSICARTDCDQSLFNAYLQSAGKDWQSNALVPSVVHGAAAFEKWATAYKDTMALFVTSGDVAKTQAALAQNCKDAGVCK
;
A
#
# COMPACT_ATOMS: atom_id res chain seq x y z
N TYR A 1 4.53 -8.17 -17.47
CA TYR A 1 5.16 -7.26 -18.44
C TYR A 1 6.67 -7.19 -18.18
N LEU A 2 7.09 -6.80 -16.97
CA LEU A 2 8.50 -6.74 -16.56
C LEU A 2 9.23 -8.10 -16.66
N LEU A 3 8.67 -9.18 -16.09
CA LEU A 3 9.31 -10.52 -16.09
C LEU A 3 9.58 -11.08 -17.50
N ASN A 4 8.83 -10.62 -18.50
CA ASN A 4 8.96 -11.08 -19.89
C ASN A 4 9.78 -10.11 -20.74
N GLY A 5 10.49 -9.15 -20.12
CA GLY A 5 11.29 -8.13 -20.81
C GLY A 5 10.48 -7.16 -21.67
N LYS A 6 9.16 -7.06 -21.47
CA LYS A 6 8.31 -6.20 -22.29
C LYS A 6 8.22 -4.77 -21.77
N GLY A 7 8.60 -4.51 -20.52
CA GLY A 7 8.69 -3.16 -19.96
C GLY A 7 9.90 -2.99 -19.06
N GLY A 8 10.36 -1.75 -18.93
CA GLY A 8 11.54 -1.40 -18.12
C GLY A 8 11.22 -0.98 -16.69
N MET A 9 10.06 -0.37 -16.43
CA MET A 9 9.69 0.16 -15.11
C MET A 9 8.17 0.04 -14.87
N GLN A 10 7.77 0.00 -13.60
CA GLN A 10 6.39 0.04 -13.18
C GLN A 10 6.29 0.82 -11.85
N ILE A 11 5.36 1.77 -11.78
CA ILE A 11 5.01 2.45 -10.52
C ILE A 11 3.91 1.61 -9.86
N MET A 12 4.21 0.99 -8.73
CA MET A 12 3.31 0.09 -8.02
C MET A 12 3.73 0.00 -6.55
N GLY A 13 2.81 -0.45 -5.69
CA GLY A 13 3.15 -0.79 -4.33
C GLY A 13 4.06 -2.02 -4.22
N ASP A 14 4.55 -2.21 -3.00
CA ASP A 14 5.56 -3.19 -2.61
C ASP A 14 5.12 -4.65 -2.76
N TRP A 15 3.82 -4.94 -2.91
CA TRP A 15 3.31 -6.25 -3.32
C TRP A 15 3.92 -6.75 -4.64
N GLN A 16 4.49 -5.85 -5.45
CA GLN A 16 5.29 -6.21 -6.62
C GLN A 16 6.55 -7.01 -6.26
N ASP A 17 7.22 -6.70 -5.15
CA ASP A 17 8.36 -7.45 -4.62
C ASP A 17 7.94 -8.86 -4.18
N GLY A 18 6.80 -8.98 -3.50
CA GLY A 18 6.22 -10.28 -3.14
C GLY A 18 5.93 -11.14 -4.38
N TRP A 19 5.40 -10.51 -5.44
CA TRP A 19 5.19 -11.19 -6.71
C TRP A 19 6.51 -11.66 -7.34
N PHE A 20 7.54 -10.80 -7.41
CA PHE A 20 8.86 -11.20 -7.93
C PHE A 20 9.48 -12.33 -7.13
N THR A 21 9.41 -12.26 -5.80
CA THR A 21 9.85 -13.32 -4.88
C THR A 21 9.13 -14.63 -5.18
N SER A 22 7.80 -14.61 -5.38
CA SER A 22 7.03 -15.81 -5.72
C SER A 22 7.42 -16.44 -7.06
N LYS A 23 7.98 -15.63 -7.97
CA LYS A 23 8.48 -16.05 -9.28
C LYS A 23 9.97 -16.33 -9.30
N LYS A 24 10.66 -16.21 -8.16
CA LYS A 24 12.13 -16.28 -8.04
C LYS A 24 12.82 -15.33 -9.02
N PHE A 25 12.19 -14.20 -9.32
CA PHE A 25 12.72 -13.18 -10.20
C PHE A 25 13.59 -12.24 -9.39
N THR A 26 14.88 -12.17 -9.72
CA THR A 26 15.89 -11.42 -8.94
C THR A 26 16.50 -10.24 -9.72
N ASP A 27 16.15 -10.11 -11.00
CA ASP A 27 16.72 -9.09 -11.90
C ASP A 27 15.86 -7.81 -11.90
N TYR A 28 15.84 -7.12 -10.76
CA TYR A 28 15.14 -5.84 -10.60
C TYR A 28 15.84 -4.93 -9.60
N GLY A 29 15.53 -3.64 -9.71
CA GLY A 29 15.83 -2.63 -8.70
C GLY A 29 14.56 -1.91 -8.26
N TRP A 30 14.71 -1.00 -7.31
CA TRP A 30 13.63 -0.16 -6.81
C TRP A 30 14.15 1.26 -6.56
N ALA A 31 13.24 2.22 -6.66
CA ALA A 31 13.44 3.60 -6.27
C ALA A 31 12.08 4.20 -5.89
N PRO A 32 12.03 5.27 -5.08
CA PRO A 32 10.81 6.05 -4.91
C PRO A 32 10.28 6.53 -6.26
N ALA A 33 8.96 6.73 -6.35
CA ALA A 33 8.38 7.38 -7.53
C ALA A 33 9.05 8.76 -7.74
N PRO A 34 9.27 9.20 -9.00
CA PRO A 34 9.92 10.48 -9.27
C PRO A 34 9.26 11.64 -8.52
N GLY A 35 10.05 12.41 -7.76
CA GLY A 35 9.57 13.52 -6.93
C GLY A 35 9.18 13.16 -5.49
N ASN A 36 9.14 11.87 -5.12
CA ASN A 36 8.72 11.41 -3.79
C ASN A 36 9.88 11.02 -2.85
N SER A 37 11.10 11.51 -3.09
CA SER A 37 12.22 11.25 -2.18
C SER A 37 11.89 11.75 -0.77
N GLY A 38 12.11 10.91 0.25
CA GLY A 38 11.81 11.26 1.64
C GLY A 38 10.32 11.18 2.03
N ILE A 39 9.46 10.68 1.15
CA ILE A 39 8.03 10.44 1.42
C ILE A 39 7.74 8.94 1.33
N PHE A 40 7.05 8.41 2.34
CA PHE A 40 6.52 7.06 2.35
C PHE A 40 5.00 7.13 2.24
N ASP A 41 4.44 6.87 1.04
CA ASP A 41 3.00 6.75 0.84
C ASP A 41 2.51 5.39 1.34
N ALA A 42 1.89 5.40 2.52
CA ALA A 42 1.62 4.24 3.33
C ALA A 42 0.19 3.73 3.22
N LEU A 43 0.06 2.42 3.39
CA LEU A 43 -1.19 1.70 3.64
C LEU A 43 -0.92 0.55 4.60
N SER A 44 -1.96 0.07 5.28
CA SER A 44 -1.87 -1.11 6.14
C SER A 44 -3.04 -2.05 5.87
N ASP A 45 -2.74 -3.24 5.37
CA ASP A 45 -3.71 -4.33 5.32
C ASP A 45 -4.10 -4.69 6.77
N SER A 46 -5.40 -4.83 7.04
CA SER A 46 -5.89 -5.07 8.40
C SER A 46 -7.08 -6.05 8.42
N PHE A 47 -7.19 -6.79 9.52
CA PHE A 47 -8.33 -7.67 9.77
C PHE A 47 -9.15 -7.11 10.94
N ALA A 48 -10.42 -6.84 10.68
CA ALA A 48 -11.38 -6.50 11.72
C ALA A 48 -12.11 -7.75 12.21
N MET A 49 -12.50 -7.75 13.48
CA MET A 49 -13.46 -8.72 14.04
C MET A 49 -14.85 -8.05 14.10
N PRO A 50 -15.78 -8.37 13.19
CA PRO A 50 -17.10 -7.77 13.20
C PRO A 50 -17.89 -8.15 14.45
N LYS A 51 -18.76 -7.24 14.92
CA LYS A 51 -19.69 -7.51 16.00
C LYS A 51 -20.68 -8.62 15.57
N GLY A 52 -20.94 -9.58 16.46
CA GLY A 52 -21.89 -10.66 16.21
C GLY A 52 -21.36 -11.81 15.32
N VAL A 53 -20.04 -11.94 15.18
CA VAL A 53 -19.44 -13.07 14.48
C VAL A 53 -19.88 -14.41 15.10
N LYS A 54 -20.30 -15.37 14.26
CA LYS A 54 -20.81 -16.68 14.71
C LYS A 54 -19.77 -17.49 15.50
N ASN A 55 -18.51 -17.41 15.09
CA ASN A 55 -17.39 -18.17 15.66
C ASN A 55 -16.39 -17.24 16.35
N THR A 56 -16.79 -16.66 17.49
CA THR A 56 -15.99 -15.65 18.22
C THR A 56 -14.58 -16.12 18.56
N ASP A 57 -14.42 -17.37 19.00
CA ASP A 57 -13.10 -17.87 19.42
C ASP A 57 -12.14 -18.02 18.24
N ASN A 58 -12.62 -18.52 17.11
CA ASN A 58 -11.82 -18.60 15.88
C ASN A 58 -11.45 -17.21 15.35
N ALA A 59 -12.37 -16.25 15.42
CA ALA A 59 -12.08 -14.87 15.03
C ALA A 59 -10.99 -14.25 15.94
N LYS A 60 -11.09 -14.44 17.25
CA LYS A 60 -10.05 -14.01 18.19
C LYS A 60 -8.70 -14.69 17.93
N ASN A 61 -8.70 -15.99 17.67
CA ASN A 61 -7.48 -16.73 17.35
C ASN A 61 -6.84 -16.24 16.05
N TRP A 62 -7.63 -15.94 15.02
CA TRP A 62 -7.13 -15.33 13.79
C TRP A 62 -6.46 -13.97 14.04
N ILE A 63 -7.11 -13.07 14.76
CA ILE A 63 -6.54 -11.75 15.07
C ILE A 63 -5.25 -11.89 15.90
N LYS A 64 -5.19 -12.84 16.84
CA LYS A 64 -3.96 -13.15 17.59
C LYS A 64 -2.82 -13.58 16.67
N VAL A 65 -3.09 -14.47 15.70
CA VAL A 65 -2.08 -14.91 14.73
C VAL A 65 -1.63 -13.74 13.85
N ALA A 66 -2.57 -13.00 13.24
CA ALA A 66 -2.28 -11.87 12.36
C ALA A 66 -1.49 -10.74 13.06
N GLY A 67 -1.77 -10.49 14.35
CA GLY A 67 -1.06 -9.50 15.16
C GLY A 67 0.22 -10.02 15.83
N SER A 68 0.54 -11.31 15.73
CA SER A 68 1.72 -11.90 16.38
C SER A 68 3.01 -11.61 15.60
N LYS A 69 4.14 -11.55 16.32
CA LYS A 69 5.48 -11.46 15.70
C LYS A 69 5.71 -12.62 14.72
N ALA A 70 5.52 -13.86 15.18
CA ALA A 70 5.71 -15.04 14.34
C ALA A 70 4.81 -15.05 13.09
N GLY A 71 3.54 -14.64 13.22
CA GLY A 71 2.62 -14.55 12.08
C GLY A 71 3.06 -13.50 11.05
N GLN A 72 3.47 -12.32 11.52
CA GLN A 72 3.94 -11.25 10.66
C GLN A 72 5.29 -11.59 9.99
N GLU A 73 6.23 -12.19 10.71
CA GLU A 73 7.52 -12.66 10.16
C GLU A 73 7.33 -13.79 9.14
N ALA A 74 6.31 -14.64 9.30
CA ALA A 74 6.03 -15.70 8.34
C ALA A 74 5.32 -15.19 7.06
N PHE A 75 4.51 -14.12 7.19
CA PHE A 75 3.66 -13.60 6.12
C PHE A 75 4.34 -12.51 5.28
N ASN A 76 4.88 -11.48 5.94
CA ASN A 76 5.32 -10.24 5.28
C ASN A 76 6.45 -10.43 4.26
N PRO A 77 7.48 -11.27 4.51
CA PRO A 77 8.51 -11.57 3.50
C PRO A 77 7.97 -12.19 2.20
N LYS A 78 6.82 -12.86 2.26
CA LYS A 78 6.17 -13.45 1.08
C LYS A 78 5.22 -12.48 0.39
N LYS A 79 4.60 -11.60 1.17
CA LYS A 79 3.67 -10.58 0.68
C LYS A 79 4.39 -9.45 -0.05
N GLY A 80 5.64 -9.19 0.32
CA GLY A 80 6.39 -8.02 -0.16
C GLY A 80 6.11 -6.77 0.67
N SER A 81 5.73 -6.92 1.94
CA SER A 81 5.48 -5.81 2.87
C SER A 81 6.40 -5.88 4.09
N ILE A 82 6.53 -4.78 4.83
CA ILE A 82 7.18 -4.77 6.14
C ILE A 82 6.20 -5.23 7.25
N CYS A 83 6.72 -5.57 8.43
CA CYS A 83 5.87 -5.78 9.60
C CYS A 83 5.18 -4.49 10.05
N ALA A 84 3.95 -4.60 10.53
CA ALA A 84 3.31 -3.54 11.33
C ALA A 84 3.88 -3.49 12.75
N ARG A 85 4.37 -4.62 13.28
CA ARG A 85 5.15 -4.66 14.52
C ARG A 85 6.55 -4.09 14.31
N THR A 86 7.02 -3.36 15.31
CA THR A 86 8.35 -2.74 15.32
C THR A 86 9.47 -3.65 15.81
N ASP A 87 9.15 -4.86 16.27
CA ASP A 87 10.09 -5.81 16.88
C ASP A 87 10.33 -7.08 16.05
N CYS A 88 9.91 -7.10 14.78
CA CYS A 88 10.22 -8.18 13.84
C CYS A 88 11.73 -8.25 13.53
N ASP A 89 12.25 -9.47 13.39
CA ASP A 89 13.62 -9.74 12.98
C ASP A 89 13.82 -9.37 11.50
N GLN A 90 14.52 -8.27 11.26
CA GLN A 90 14.81 -7.75 9.92
C GLN A 90 15.68 -8.69 9.08
N SER A 91 16.42 -9.62 9.70
CA SER A 91 17.25 -10.58 8.97
C SER A 91 16.43 -11.60 8.16
N LEU A 92 15.15 -11.76 8.48
CA LEU A 92 14.20 -12.61 7.74
C LEU A 92 13.69 -11.97 6.44
N PHE A 93 13.99 -10.70 6.22
CA PHE A 93 13.46 -9.90 5.11
C PHE A 93 14.53 -9.74 4.01
N ASN A 94 14.08 -9.68 2.75
CA ASN A 94 14.99 -9.46 1.63
C ASN A 94 15.56 -8.01 1.64
N ALA A 95 16.51 -7.73 0.76
CA ALA A 95 17.18 -6.44 0.71
C ALA A 95 16.21 -5.26 0.46
N TYR A 96 15.17 -5.48 -0.35
CA TYR A 96 14.14 -4.48 -0.61
C TYR A 96 13.36 -4.14 0.66
N LEU A 97 12.85 -5.15 1.37
CA LEU A 97 12.04 -4.96 2.56
C LEU A 97 12.84 -4.36 3.73
N GLN A 98 14.14 -4.68 3.84
CA GLN A 98 15.03 -3.97 4.77
C GLN A 98 15.22 -2.50 4.39
N SER A 99 15.27 -2.17 3.10
CA SER A 99 15.28 -0.78 2.61
C SER A 99 13.97 -0.07 2.98
N ALA A 100 12.82 -0.68 2.69
CA ALA A 100 11.51 -0.14 3.03
C ALA A 100 11.33 0.07 4.54
N GLY A 101 11.85 -0.84 5.37
CA GLY A 101 11.83 -0.70 6.83
C GLY A 101 12.64 0.49 7.35
N LYS A 102 13.76 0.83 6.69
CA LYS A 102 14.53 2.05 6.99
C LYS A 102 13.78 3.29 6.55
N ASP A 103 13.25 3.28 5.33
CA ASP A 103 12.46 4.40 4.78
C ASP A 103 11.25 4.70 5.67
N TRP A 104 10.57 3.68 6.19
CA TRP A 104 9.46 3.84 7.14
C TRP A 104 9.86 4.60 8.42
N GLN A 105 11.10 4.45 8.87
CA GLN A 105 11.60 5.12 10.09
C GLN A 105 12.07 6.55 9.84
N SER A 106 12.57 6.86 8.64
CA SER A 106 13.20 8.14 8.32
C SER A 106 12.34 9.10 7.51
N ASN A 107 11.38 8.60 6.73
CA ASN A 107 10.64 9.40 5.77
C ASN A 107 9.35 9.97 6.37
N ALA A 108 8.83 11.01 5.72
CA ALA A 108 7.50 11.53 6.03
C ALA A 108 6.44 10.49 5.63
N LEU A 109 5.71 9.98 6.63
CA LEU A 109 4.61 9.05 6.40
C LEU A 109 3.37 9.83 5.96
N VAL A 110 2.87 9.52 4.77
CA VAL A 110 1.60 10.06 4.26
C VAL A 110 0.63 8.91 3.98
N PRO A 111 -0.67 9.08 4.24
CA PRO A 111 -1.63 8.01 3.98
C PRO A 111 -1.99 7.98 2.48
N SER A 112 -2.09 6.77 1.92
CA SER A 112 -2.48 6.60 0.53
C SER A 112 -3.99 6.73 0.31
N VAL A 113 -4.38 7.51 -0.69
CA VAL A 113 -5.79 7.67 -1.11
C VAL A 113 -6.29 6.43 -1.85
N VAL A 114 -5.49 5.91 -2.79
CA VAL A 114 -5.89 4.79 -3.66
C VAL A 114 -6.10 3.50 -2.85
N HIS A 115 -5.35 3.38 -1.74
CA HIS A 115 -5.34 2.22 -0.86
C HIS A 115 -6.11 2.44 0.46
N GLY A 116 -6.94 3.48 0.53
CA GLY A 116 -7.94 3.65 1.60
C GLY A 116 -7.41 4.12 2.95
N ALA A 117 -6.14 4.52 3.04
CA ALA A 117 -5.59 5.08 4.28
C ALA A 117 -5.99 6.54 4.50
N ALA A 118 -6.07 7.34 3.42
CA ALA A 118 -6.32 8.79 3.53
C ALA A 118 -7.80 9.19 3.38
N ALA A 119 -8.62 8.32 2.79
CA ALA A 119 -9.95 8.68 2.35
C ALA A 119 -10.94 7.54 2.66
N PHE A 120 -12.13 7.90 3.16
CA PHE A 120 -13.24 6.96 3.22
C PHE A 120 -13.70 6.57 1.82
N GLU A 121 -14.29 5.37 1.70
CA GLU A 121 -14.48 4.70 0.40
C GLU A 121 -15.23 5.55 -0.64
N LYS A 122 -16.28 6.28 -0.23
CA LYS A 122 -17.03 7.15 -1.13
C LYS A 122 -16.14 8.25 -1.75
N TRP A 123 -15.25 8.86 -0.98
CA TRP A 123 -14.33 9.86 -1.50
C TRP A 123 -13.20 9.24 -2.33
N ALA A 124 -12.65 8.11 -1.89
CA ALA A 124 -11.64 7.37 -2.64
C ALA A 124 -12.14 6.94 -4.02
N THR A 125 -13.40 6.50 -4.12
CA THR A 125 -14.07 6.16 -5.39
C THR A 125 -14.15 7.38 -6.31
N ALA A 126 -14.66 8.51 -5.81
CA ALA A 126 -14.75 9.75 -6.60
C ALA A 126 -13.38 10.23 -7.10
N TYR A 127 -12.34 10.11 -6.28
CA TYR A 127 -10.96 10.38 -6.67
C TYR A 127 -10.51 9.46 -7.82
N LYS A 128 -10.70 8.14 -7.68
CA LYS A 128 -10.34 7.13 -8.69
C LYS A 128 -11.05 7.38 -10.03
N ASP A 129 -12.35 7.66 -9.99
CA ASP A 129 -13.15 7.95 -11.19
C ASP A 129 -12.66 9.21 -11.90
N THR A 130 -12.33 10.25 -11.13
CA THR A 130 -11.78 11.51 -11.67
C THR A 130 -10.44 11.26 -12.35
N MET A 131 -9.56 10.46 -11.74
CA MET A 131 -8.28 10.10 -12.35
C MET A 131 -8.42 9.19 -13.57
N ALA A 132 -9.37 8.25 -13.56
CA ALA A 132 -9.66 7.41 -14.72
C ALA A 132 -10.14 8.24 -15.92
N LEU A 133 -10.99 9.24 -15.68
CA LEU A 133 -11.42 10.18 -16.71
C LEU A 133 -10.27 11.07 -17.21
N PHE A 134 -9.37 11.47 -16.32
CA PHE A 134 -8.20 12.25 -16.72
C PHE A 134 -7.30 11.47 -17.67
N VAL A 135 -7.02 10.19 -17.38
CA VAL A 135 -6.15 9.34 -18.21
C VAL A 135 -6.69 9.20 -19.63
N THR A 136 -8.01 9.25 -19.83
CA THR A 136 -8.61 9.15 -21.17
C THR A 136 -8.77 10.50 -21.86
N SER A 137 -9.05 11.58 -21.12
CA SER A 137 -9.36 12.90 -21.68
C SER A 137 -8.16 13.84 -21.80
N GLY A 138 -7.17 13.74 -20.90
CA GLY A 138 -6.06 14.69 -20.78
C GLY A 138 -6.47 16.09 -20.28
N ASP A 139 -7.72 16.30 -19.88
CA ASP A 139 -8.21 17.62 -19.46
C ASP A 139 -7.79 17.95 -18.03
N VAL A 140 -6.68 18.66 -17.90
CA VAL A 140 -6.09 19.06 -16.61
C VAL A 140 -7.04 19.96 -15.81
N ALA A 141 -7.63 20.97 -16.45
CA ALA A 141 -8.45 21.98 -15.75
C ALA A 141 -9.73 21.36 -15.18
N LYS A 142 -10.41 20.51 -15.98
CA LYS A 142 -11.59 19.77 -15.52
C LYS A 142 -11.26 18.80 -14.40
N THR A 143 -10.11 18.13 -14.48
CA THR A 143 -9.64 17.20 -13.44
C THR A 143 -9.37 17.92 -12.13
N GLN A 144 -8.66 19.05 -12.17
CA GLN A 144 -8.40 19.87 -10.98
C GLN A 144 -9.70 20.37 -10.33
N ALA A 145 -10.64 20.89 -11.15
CA ALA A 145 -11.93 21.34 -10.65
C ALA A 145 -12.73 20.20 -10.00
N ALA A 146 -12.75 19.02 -10.63
CA ALA A 146 -13.43 17.84 -10.08
C ALA A 146 -12.79 17.36 -8.77
N LEU A 147 -11.46 17.30 -8.67
CA LEU A 147 -10.78 16.94 -7.42
C LEU A 147 -11.05 17.94 -6.30
N ALA A 148 -11.05 19.24 -6.59
CA ALA A 148 -11.40 20.28 -5.61
C ALA A 148 -12.86 20.14 -5.15
N GLN A 149 -13.79 19.86 -6.05
CA GLN A 149 -15.18 19.62 -5.71
C GLN A 149 -15.36 18.36 -4.87
N ASN A 150 -14.71 17.25 -5.24
CA ASN A 150 -14.74 16.00 -4.47
C ASN A 150 -14.27 16.22 -3.02
N CYS A 151 -13.25 17.06 -2.82
CA CYS A 151 -12.77 17.40 -1.48
C CYS A 151 -13.81 18.16 -0.64
N LYS A 152 -14.57 19.07 -1.27
CA LYS A 152 -15.68 19.79 -0.62
C LYS A 152 -16.86 18.86 -0.31
N ASP A 153 -17.25 18.03 -1.27
CA ASP A 153 -18.33 17.05 -1.12
C ASP A 153 -18.03 16.00 -0.04
N ALA A 154 -16.74 15.71 0.16
CA ALA A 154 -16.25 14.84 1.23
C ALA A 154 -16.20 15.53 2.60
N GLY A 155 -16.42 16.86 2.67
CA GLY A 155 -16.32 17.65 3.89
C GLY A 155 -14.89 17.83 4.41
N VAL A 156 -13.88 17.61 3.55
CA VAL A 156 -12.46 17.67 3.92
C VAL A 156 -11.88 19.07 3.66
N CYS A 157 -12.21 19.67 2.51
CA CYS A 157 -11.77 21.03 2.15
C CYS A 157 -12.87 22.06 2.46
N LYS A 158 -12.46 23.22 2.98
CA LYS A 158 -13.31 24.41 3.17
C LYS A 158 -13.11 25.39 2.02
#